data_AF-A0AAU2RV43-F1
#
_entry.id   AF-A0AAU2RV43-F1
#
_cell.length_a   1.000
_cell.length_b   1.000
_cell.length_c   1.000
_cell.angle_alpha   90.00
_cell.angle_beta   90.00
_cell.angle_gamma   90.00
#
_symmetry.space_group_name_H-M   'P 1'
#
loop_
_entity.id
_entity.type
_entity.pdbx_description
1 polymer ?
#
loop_
_entity_poly.entity_id
_entity_poly.type
_entity_poly.pdbx_seq_one_letter_code
_entity_poly.pdbx_strand_id
1 'polypeptide(L)' 'MNDTLGIIGSGNIGSVVARLAVDAGIDVVLSNSRNPETLRALTDRLGPRAHAATPAEAAAAGD' A
#
# COMPACT_ATOMS: atom_id res chain seq x y z
N MET A 1 18.54 -2.54 -2.21
CA MET A 1 17.68 -1.36 -2.30
C MET A 1 16.28 -1.90 -2.28
N ASN A 2 15.53 -1.63 -1.22
CA ASN A 2 14.12 -1.97 -1.17
C ASN A 2 13.39 -0.71 -1.62
N ASP A 3 13.04 -0.66 -2.90
CA ASP A 3 12.22 0.42 -3.43
C ASP A 3 10.81 0.28 -2.83
N THR A 4 10.27 1.38 -2.30
CA THR A 4 8.94 1.42 -1.69
C THR A 4 7.96 2.08 -2.65
N LEU A 5 6.83 1.40 -2.90
CA LEU A 5 5.76 1.93 -3.73
C LEU A 5 4.67 2.57 -2.87
N GLY A 6 4.56 3.89 -2.94
CA GLY A 6 3.45 4.65 -2.38
C GLY A 6 2.20 4.60 -3.27
N ILE A 7 1.07 4.14 -2.74
CA ILE A 7 -0.20 4.05 -3.47
C ILE A 7 -1.24 4.96 -2.81
N ILE A 8 -1.61 6.05 -3.51
CA ILE A 8 -2.70 6.95 -3.13
C ILE A 8 -3.96 6.56 -3.90
N GLY A 9 -4.88 5.87 -3.21
CA GLY A 9 -6.11 5.36 -3.81
C GLY A 9 -6.14 3.82 -3.88
N SER A 10 -6.37 3.18 -2.74
CA SER A 10 -6.36 1.71 -2.61
C SER A 10 -7.73 1.06 -2.88
N GLY A 11 -8.38 1.44 -3.97
CA GLY A 11 -9.64 0.84 -4.45
C GLY A 11 -9.40 -0.44 -5.27
N ASN A 12 -10.30 -0.72 -6.23
CA ASN A 12 -10.18 -1.91 -7.10
C ASN A 12 -8.83 -1.98 -7.84
N ILE A 13 -8.34 -0.85 -8.35
CA ILE A 13 -7.08 -0.81 -9.10
C ILE A 13 -5.87 -0.83 -8.14
N GLY A 14 -5.85 0.06 -7.15
CA GLY A 14 -4.73 0.18 -6.21
C GLY A 14 -4.45 -1.13 -5.46
N SER A 15 -5.48 -1.88 -5.09
CA SER A 15 -5.31 -3.19 -4.43
C SER A 15 -4.71 -4.27 -5.34
N VAL A 16 -5.01 -4.25 -6.65
CA VAL A 16 -4.39 -5.17 -7.63
C VAL A 16 -2.93 -4.81 -7.84
N VAL A 17 -2.62 -3.52 -8.01
CA VAL A 17 -1.23 -3.05 -8.15
C VAL A 17 -0.41 -3.39 -6.91
N ALA A 18 -0.96 -3.17 -5.72
CA ALA A 18 -0.32 -3.53 -4.46
C ALA A 18 0.04 -5.01 -4.38
N ARG A 19 -0.88 -5.88 -4.81
CA ARG A 19 -0.63 -7.32 -4.85
C ARG A 19 0.51 -7.68 -5.81
N LEU A 20 0.48 -7.15 -7.03
CA LEU A 20 1.54 -7.42 -8.01
C LEU A 20 2.90 -6.93 -7.52
N ALA A 21 2.95 -5.77 -6.86
CA ALA A 21 4.18 -5.22 -6.28
C ALA A 21 4.71 -6.11 -5.14
N VAL A 22 3.84 -6.52 -4.21
CA VAL A 22 4.23 -7.43 -3.12
C VAL A 22 4.69 -8.79 -3.65
N ASP A 23 4.00 -9.35 -4.66
CA ASP A 23 4.38 -10.60 -5.33
C ASP A 23 5.76 -10.48 -6.01
N ALA A 24 6.12 -9.27 -6.47
CA ALA A 24 7.44 -8.95 -7.01
C ALA A 24 8.51 -8.65 -5.95
N GLY A 25 8.14 -8.67 -4.65
CA GLY A 25 9.06 -8.37 -3.55
C GLY A 25 9.34 -6.87 -3.36
N ILE A 26 8.38 -6.01 -3.70
CA ILE A 26 8.40 -4.56 -3.47
C ILE A 26 7.57 -4.26 -2.21
N ASP A 27 8.06 -3.37 -1.35
CA ASP A 27 7.31 -2.92 -0.17
C ASP A 27 6.29 -1.85 -0.59
N VAL A 28 5.07 -1.93 -0.05
CA VAL A 28 3.97 -1.05 -0.46
C VAL A 28 3.38 -0.29 0.73
N VAL A 29 3.20 1.02 0.55
CA VAL A 29 2.48 1.88 1.49
C VAL A 29 1.17 2.33 0.85
N LEU A 30 0.06 1.89 1.43
CA LEU A 30 -1.28 2.03 0.89
C LEU A 30 -2.04 3.13 1.62
N SER A 31 -2.68 4.03 0.88
CA SER A 31 -3.64 4.98 1.44
C SER A 31 -4.94 5.00 0.64
N ASN A 32 -5.99 5.54 1.26
CA ASN A 32 -7.24 5.88 0.60
C ASN A 32 -7.78 7.19 1.18
N SER A 33 -8.93 7.67 0.70
CA SER A 33 -9.54 8.92 1.20
C SER A 33 -10.18 8.80 2.58
N ARG A 34 -10.26 7.59 3.13
CA ARG A 34 -10.74 7.27 4.48
C ARG A 34 -9.53 7.04 5.38
N ASN A 35 -9.78 6.57 6.61
CA ASN A 35 -8.70 6.30 7.53
C ASN A 35 -7.96 4.98 7.19
N PRO A 36 -6.66 4.87 7.52
CA PRO A 36 -5.83 3.71 7.20
C PRO A 36 -6.38 2.37 7.72
N GLU A 37 -7.11 2.37 8.84
CA GLU A 37 -7.69 1.16 9.46
C GLU A 37 -8.68 0.47 8.52
N THR A 38 -9.30 1.21 7.59
CA THR A 38 -10.19 0.64 6.56
C THR A 38 -9.47 -0.29 5.59
N LEU A 39 -8.13 -0.25 5.54
CA LEU A 39 -7.29 -1.10 4.70
C LEU A 39 -6.72 -2.31 5.44
N ARG A 40 -7.01 -2.50 6.73
CA ARG A 40 -6.44 -3.60 7.53
C ARG A 40 -6.65 -4.97 6.90
N ALA A 41 -7.86 -5.26 6.43
CA ALA A 41 -8.15 -6.53 5.75
C ALA A 41 -7.41 -6.69 4.41
N LEU A 42 -6.99 -5.60 3.77
CA LEU A 42 -6.15 -5.66 2.56
C LEU A 42 -4.69 -5.92 2.96
N THR A 43 -4.13 -5.16 3.90
CA THR A 43 -2.75 -5.36 4.37
C THR A 43 -2.55 -6.74 4.96
N ASP A 44 -3.51 -7.26 5.73
CA ASP A 44 -3.45 -8.61 6.32
C ASP A 44 -3.38 -9.70 5.23
N ARG A 45 -4.06 -9.51 4.09
CA ARG A 45 -4.01 -10.46 2.95
C ARG A 45 -2.73 -10.33 2.13
N LEU A 46 -2.18 -9.12 2.01
CA LEU A 46 -0.94 -8.86 1.28
C LEU A 46 0.29 -9.29 2.09
N GLY A 47 0.18 -9.28 3.42
CA GLY A 47 1.23 -9.74 4.31
C GLY A 47 2.24 -8.65 4.67
N PRO A 48 3.44 -9.02 5.16
CA PRO A 48 4.32 -8.14 5.92
C PRO A 48 4.94 -6.99 5.11
N ARG A 49 4.90 -7.06 3.78
CA ARG A 49 5.41 -6.02 2.88
C ARG A 49 4.40 -4.90 2.61
N ALA A 50 3.18 -5.00 3.15
CA ALA A 50 2.12 -4.02 2.95
C ALA A 50 1.74 -3.32 4.24
N HIS A 51 1.75 -1.99 4.22
CA HIS A 51 1.35 -1.15 5.35
C HIS A 51 0.29 -0.13 4.92
N ALA A 52 -0.65 0.20 5.81
CA ALA A 52 -1.68 1.20 5.57
C ALA A 52 -1.28 2.54 6.24
N ALA A 53 -1.31 3.63 5.49
CA ALA A 53 -0.94 4.95 5.96
C ALA A 53 -1.90 6.03 5.45
N THR A 54 -1.75 7.26 5.94
CA THR A 54 -2.45 8.42 5.37
C THR A 54 -1.93 8.74 3.96
N PRO A 55 -2.68 9.48 3.14
CA PRO A 55 -2.22 9.88 1.81
C PRO A 55 -0.89 10.65 1.81
N ALA A 56 -0.67 11.51 2.82
CA ALA A 56 0.57 12.27 2.95
C ALA A 56 1.77 11.35 3.26
N GLU A 57 1.60 10.39 4.16
CA GLU A 57 2.64 9.41 4.48
C GLU A 57 2.93 8.49 3.30
N ALA A 58 1.91 8.02 2.57
CA ALA A 58 2.09 7.22 1.37
C ALA A 58 2.84 7.97 0.26
N ALA A 59 2.58 9.28 0.11
CA ALA A 59 3.32 10.14 -0.82
C ALA A 59 4.78 10.31 -0.41
N ALA A 60 5.04 10.45 0.89
CA ALA A 60 6.38 10.67 1.43
C ALA A 60 7.24 9.39 1.47
N ALA A 61 6.60 8.22 1.55
CA ALA A 61 7.28 6.94 1.63
C ALA A 61 7.65 6.35 0.25
N GLY A 62 7.05 6.82 -0.84
CA GLY A 62 7.40 6.37 -2.18
C GLY A 62 8.77 6.88 -2.60
N ASP A 63 9.62 5.99 -3.12
CA ASP A 63 10.89 6.32 -3.78
C ASP A 63 10.67 6.77 -5.24
#